data_AF-A0A432T575-F1
#
_entry.id   AF-A0A432T575-F1
#
_cell.length_a   1.000
_cell.length_b   1.000
_cell.length_c   1.000
_cell.angle_alpha   90.00
_cell.angle_beta   90.00
_cell.angle_gamma   90.00
#
_symmetry.space_group_name_H-M   'P 1'
#
loop_
_entity.id
_entity.type
_entity.pdbx_description
1 polymer ?
#
loop_
_entity_poly.entity_id
_entity_poly.type
_entity_poly.pdbx_seq_one_letter_code
_entity_poly.pdbx_strand_id
1 'polypeptide(L)'
;QVDYDTQIISHSKWVKNMRMLFDVIEKISQESAYHFVFKEHPSSGISYEDLYARIKEMPNLHFRNTYSTQELIEKSEAVITINSTVGLESLLFHKKVIVLGDAFYTIDGIAFSAKNQQELIEKIEKIKTLSLDHEAVDHFLKYLYHEYLVQKNNTIHKTICQKIRAK
;
A
#
# COMPACT_ATOMS: atom_id res chain seq x y z
N GLN A 1 5.15 -4.15 5.85
CA GLN A 1 6.23 -5.07 5.44
C GLN A 1 7.06 -5.44 6.66
N VAL A 2 8.13 -6.22 6.50
CA VAL A 2 9.09 -6.50 7.57
C VAL A 2 10.28 -5.55 7.43
N ASP A 3 10.81 -5.00 8.53
CA ASP A 3 11.80 -3.92 8.52
C ASP A 3 13.11 -4.31 7.83
N TYR A 4 13.52 -5.56 8.00
CA TYR A 4 14.74 -6.13 7.43
C TYR A 4 14.49 -6.86 6.10
N ASP A 5 13.33 -6.65 5.48
CA ASP A 5 13.06 -7.15 4.12
C ASP A 5 14.04 -6.52 3.13
N THR A 6 14.63 -7.32 2.23
CA THR A 6 15.49 -6.85 1.14
C THR A 6 14.82 -5.76 0.30
N GLN A 7 13.49 -5.81 0.14
CA GLN A 7 12.71 -4.76 -0.53
C GLN A 7 12.79 -3.41 0.19
N ILE A 8 12.83 -3.40 1.52
CA ILE A 8 13.00 -2.16 2.28
C ILE A 8 14.46 -1.68 2.19
N ILE A 9 15.41 -2.59 2.38
CA ILE A 9 16.84 -2.26 2.43
C ILE A 9 17.34 -1.74 1.07
N SER A 10 16.95 -2.39 -0.02
CA SER A 10 17.51 -2.15 -1.36
C SER A 10 16.65 -1.24 -2.23
N HIS A 11 15.34 -1.21 -1.98
CA HIS A 11 14.37 -0.57 -2.85
C HIS A 11 13.56 0.53 -2.15
N SER A 12 14.03 1.04 -1.00
CA SER A 12 13.47 2.25 -0.38
C SER A 12 14.52 3.31 -0.14
N LYS A 13 14.45 4.41 -0.91
CA LYS A 13 15.48 5.46 -0.89
C LYS A 13 15.39 6.36 0.34
N TRP A 14 14.20 6.59 0.89
CA TRP A 14 13.99 7.54 1.98
C TRP A 14 13.23 7.00 3.21
N VAL A 15 12.35 6.00 3.06
CA VAL A 15 11.67 5.36 4.21
C VAL A 15 12.34 4.03 4.54
N LYS A 16 13.23 4.00 5.54
CA LYS A 16 14.15 2.86 5.73
C LYS A 16 13.61 1.70 6.57
N ASN A 17 12.46 1.87 7.22
CA ASN A 17 11.83 0.84 8.06
C ASN A 17 10.40 1.27 8.44
N MET A 18 9.69 0.44 9.20
CA MET A 18 8.28 0.72 9.55
C MET A 18 8.16 1.85 10.59
N ARG A 19 9.18 2.06 11.42
CA ARG A 19 9.22 3.18 12.39
C ARG A 19 9.30 4.52 11.67
N MET A 20 10.18 4.64 10.67
CA MET A 20 10.25 5.83 9.81
C MET A 20 8.97 6.04 9.02
N LEU A 21 8.33 4.97 8.53
CA LEU A 21 7.02 5.08 7.88
C LEU A 21 5.99 5.68 8.85
N PHE A 22 5.96 5.18 10.09
CA PHE A 22 5.08 5.72 11.12
C PHE A 22 5.39 7.19 11.40
N ASP A 23 6.65 7.57 11.62
CA ASP A 23 7.04 8.96 11.93
C ASP A 23 6.63 9.94 10.83
N VAL A 24 6.78 9.54 9.56
CA VAL A 24 6.35 10.34 8.40
C VAL A 24 4.84 10.54 8.41
N ILE A 25 4.08 9.46 8.58
CA ILE A 25 2.61 9.53 8.57
C ILE A 25 2.09 10.27 9.81
N GLU A 26 2.70 10.08 10.97
CA GLU A 26 2.36 10.79 12.19
C GLU A 26 2.50 12.30 11.99
N LYS A 27 3.63 12.75 11.43
CA LYS A 27 3.85 14.17 11.13
C LYS A 27 2.83 14.72 10.13
N ILE A 28 2.56 14.00 9.04
CA ILE A 28 1.57 14.41 8.04
C ILE A 28 0.16 14.47 8.64
N SER A 29 -0.15 13.55 9.56
CA SER A 29 -1.48 13.45 10.15
C SER A 29 -1.88 14.67 10.99
N GLN A 30 -0.91 15.43 11.50
CA GLN A 30 -1.19 16.62 12.33
C GLN A 30 -1.92 17.74 11.56
N GLU A 31 -1.71 17.80 10.24
CA GLU A 31 -2.32 18.82 9.36
C GLU A 31 -3.33 18.22 8.36
N SER A 32 -3.57 16.92 8.44
CA SER A 32 -4.42 16.19 7.49
C SER A 32 -5.84 15.99 8.03
N ALA A 33 -6.84 16.18 7.16
CA ALA A 33 -8.24 15.83 7.46
C ALA A 33 -8.53 14.32 7.34
N TYR A 34 -7.55 13.51 6.89
CA TYR A 34 -7.72 12.07 6.71
C TYR A 34 -7.38 11.28 7.97
N HIS A 35 -8.05 10.14 8.11
CA HIS A 35 -7.65 9.11 9.06
C HIS A 35 -6.63 8.17 8.40
N PHE A 36 -5.58 7.84 9.13
CA PHE A 36 -4.56 6.88 8.70
C PHE A 36 -4.69 5.60 9.49
N VAL A 37 -4.75 4.48 8.77
CA VAL A 37 -4.87 3.15 9.35
C VAL A 37 -3.61 2.35 9.05
N PHE A 38 -2.88 2.00 10.10
CA PHE A 38 -1.71 1.13 10.05
C PHE A 38 -2.13 -0.33 10.20
N LYS A 39 -1.55 -1.17 9.35
CA LYS A 39 -1.64 -2.63 9.42
C LYS A 39 -0.24 -3.22 9.49
N GLU A 40 0.06 -3.91 10.58
CA GLU A 40 1.33 -4.60 10.74
C GLU A 40 1.39 -5.86 9.86
N HIS A 41 2.62 -6.19 9.45
CA HIS A 41 2.88 -7.41 8.71
C HIS A 41 2.81 -8.61 9.67
N PRO A 42 2.05 -9.68 9.36
CA PRO A 42 1.85 -10.81 10.26
C PRO A 42 3.16 -11.55 10.61
N SER A 43 4.15 -11.48 9.72
CA SER A 43 5.48 -12.07 9.93
C SER A 43 6.52 -11.11 10.52
N SER A 44 6.12 -9.91 10.96
CA SER A 44 7.05 -9.01 11.66
C SER A 44 7.42 -9.61 13.01
N GLY A 45 8.71 -9.79 13.26
CA GLY A 45 9.22 -10.17 14.59
C GLY A 45 9.43 -8.98 15.54
N ILE A 46 9.17 -7.75 15.08
CA ILE A 46 9.39 -6.52 15.83
C ILE A 46 8.12 -6.10 16.55
N SER A 47 8.25 -5.75 17.84
CA SER A 47 7.19 -5.10 18.63
C SER A 47 7.23 -3.58 18.44
N TYR A 48 6.04 -2.97 18.39
CA TYR A 48 5.83 -1.53 18.19
C TYR A 48 5.06 -0.88 19.34
N GLU A 49 5.15 -1.41 20.56
CA GLU A 49 4.44 -0.91 21.74
C GLU A 49 4.57 0.61 21.95
N ASP A 50 5.74 1.18 21.63
CA ASP A 50 5.98 2.62 21.70
C ASP A 50 5.15 3.40 20.66
N LEU A 51 4.96 2.87 19.45
CA LEU A 51 4.10 3.47 18.43
C LEU A 51 2.63 3.39 18.85
N TYR A 52 2.19 2.27 19.44
CA TYR A 52 0.86 2.14 20.00
C TYR A 52 0.58 3.15 21.12
N ALA A 53 1.59 3.44 21.95
CA ALA A 53 1.47 4.46 22.98
C ALA A 53 1.30 5.86 22.36
N ARG A 54 2.09 6.18 21.31
CA ARG A 54 2.01 7.46 20.59
C ARG A 54 0.64 7.73 19.97
N ILE A 55 0.00 6.72 19.35
CA ILE A 55 -1.31 6.96 18.69
C ILE A 55 -2.46 7.28 19.66
N LYS A 56 -2.33 6.96 20.96
CA LYS A 56 -3.43 7.16 21.92
C LYS A 56 -3.88 8.62 22.02
N GLU A 57 -2.95 9.54 21.81
CA GLU A 57 -3.19 10.98 21.84
C GLU A 57 -3.62 11.54 20.47
N MET A 58 -3.76 10.69 19.45
CA MET A 58 -3.96 11.09 18.05
C MET A 58 -5.24 10.47 17.45
N PRO A 59 -6.37 11.21 17.41
CA PRO A 59 -7.67 10.64 17.04
C PRO A 59 -7.77 10.17 15.58
N ASN A 60 -6.88 10.63 14.70
CA ASN A 60 -6.84 10.27 13.28
C ASN A 60 -5.84 9.16 12.94
N LEU A 61 -5.10 8.60 13.90
CA LEU A 61 -4.20 7.46 13.70
C LEU A 61 -4.75 6.19 14.33
N HIS A 62 -4.66 5.08 13.60
CA HIS A 62 -5.30 3.82 14.01
C HIS A 62 -4.45 2.62 13.66
N PHE A 63 -4.16 1.73 14.61
CA PHE A 63 -3.74 0.36 14.30
C PHE A 63 -4.98 -0.55 14.17
N ARG A 64 -5.06 -1.37 13.11
CA ARG A 64 -6.19 -2.27 12.82
C ARG A 64 -5.74 -3.67 12.43
N ASN A 65 -5.04 -4.35 13.34
CA ASN A 65 -4.47 -5.67 13.08
C ASN A 65 -5.46 -6.83 13.09
N THR A 66 -6.65 -6.67 13.69
CA THR A 66 -7.71 -7.69 13.72
C THR A 66 -8.49 -7.78 12.41
N TYR A 67 -8.44 -6.74 11.58
CA TYR A 67 -9.08 -6.73 10.25
C TYR A 67 -8.15 -7.35 9.22
N SER A 68 -8.76 -8.01 8.22
CA SER A 68 -8.00 -8.51 7.08
C SER A 68 -7.47 -7.33 6.23
N THR A 69 -6.34 -7.54 5.56
CA THR A 69 -5.78 -6.56 4.63
C THR A 69 -6.79 -6.16 3.56
N GLN A 70 -7.53 -7.13 3.02
CA GLN A 70 -8.57 -6.88 2.01
C GLN A 70 -9.66 -5.94 2.51
N GLU A 71 -10.21 -6.17 3.71
CA GLU A 71 -11.27 -5.30 4.26
C GLU A 71 -10.79 -3.86 4.45
N LEU A 72 -9.53 -3.68 4.87
CA LEU A 72 -8.94 -2.36 5.01
C LEU A 72 -8.76 -1.68 3.65
N ILE A 73 -8.28 -2.41 2.64
CA ILE A 73 -8.15 -1.91 1.26
C ILE A 73 -9.51 -1.46 0.74
N GLU A 74 -10.53 -2.31 0.79
CA GLU A 74 -11.87 -2.03 0.24
C GLU A 74 -12.51 -0.79 0.88
N LYS A 75 -12.28 -0.57 2.17
CA LYS A 75 -12.80 0.59 2.92
C LYS A 75 -11.92 1.84 2.83
N SER A 76 -10.71 1.73 2.29
CA SER A 76 -9.80 2.88 2.15
C SER A 76 -10.15 3.76 0.94
N GLU A 77 -9.84 5.04 1.04
CA GLU A 77 -9.85 5.97 -0.12
C GLU A 77 -8.60 5.76 -0.99
N ALA A 78 -7.47 5.46 -0.35
CA ALA A 78 -6.20 5.15 -0.97
C ALA A 78 -5.32 4.32 -0.03
N VAL A 79 -4.32 3.65 -0.61
CA VAL A 79 -3.36 2.85 0.12
C VAL A 79 -1.96 3.43 -0.05
N ILE A 80 -1.28 3.67 1.06
CA ILE A 80 0.13 4.07 1.08
C ILE A 80 0.97 2.85 1.42
N THR A 81 2.00 2.58 0.63
CA THR A 81 2.93 1.47 0.88
C THR A 81 4.34 1.86 0.48
N ILE A 82 5.36 1.24 1.08
CA ILE A 82 6.73 1.45 0.62
C ILE A 82 6.89 0.77 -0.72
N ASN A 83 6.79 -0.56 -0.77
CA ASN A 83 6.82 -1.34 -2.02
C ASN A 83 6.21 -2.75 -1.83
N SER A 84 5.25 -2.88 -0.92
CA SER A 84 4.63 -4.17 -0.58
C SER A 84 3.77 -4.72 -1.71
N THR A 85 3.57 -6.05 -1.72
CA THR A 85 2.53 -6.68 -2.56
C THR A 85 1.13 -6.17 -2.26
N VAL A 86 0.88 -5.64 -1.06
CA VAL A 86 -0.38 -4.96 -0.71
C VAL A 86 -0.71 -3.82 -1.69
N GLY A 87 0.30 -3.17 -2.28
CA GLY A 87 0.07 -2.19 -3.35
C GLY A 87 -0.57 -2.84 -4.58
N LEU A 88 -0.05 -3.99 -5.03
CA LEU A 88 -0.65 -4.75 -6.12
C LEU A 88 -2.05 -5.28 -5.78
N GLU A 89 -2.24 -5.79 -4.56
CA GLU A 89 -3.55 -6.23 -4.08
C GLU A 89 -4.57 -5.09 -4.11
N SER A 90 -4.14 -3.88 -3.80
CA SER A 90 -5.00 -2.68 -3.81
C SER A 90 -5.45 -2.30 -5.23
N LEU A 91 -4.60 -2.53 -6.24
CA LEU A 91 -4.95 -2.33 -7.64
C LEU A 91 -6.07 -3.28 -8.11
N LEU A 92 -6.17 -4.50 -7.55
CA LEU A 92 -7.29 -5.43 -7.83
C LEU A 92 -8.66 -4.88 -7.38
N PHE A 93 -8.67 -3.86 -6.52
CA PHE A 93 -9.87 -3.17 -6.06
C PHE A 93 -9.97 -1.74 -6.61
N HIS A 94 -9.16 -1.42 -7.63
CA HIS A 94 -9.04 -0.09 -8.23
C HIS A 94 -8.83 1.02 -7.19
N LYS A 95 -8.10 0.71 -6.11
CA LYS A 95 -7.71 1.70 -5.12
C LYS A 95 -6.50 2.47 -5.61
N LYS A 96 -6.49 3.77 -5.33
CA LYS A 96 -5.31 4.61 -5.56
C LYS A 96 -4.19 4.13 -4.66
N VAL A 97 -3.01 3.88 -5.23
CA VAL A 97 -1.84 3.42 -4.49
C VAL A 97 -0.75 4.47 -4.55
N ILE A 98 -0.29 4.92 -3.39
CA ILE A 98 0.88 5.80 -3.27
C ILE A 98 2.06 4.93 -2.82
N VAL A 99 3.14 4.91 -3.62
CA VAL A 99 4.32 4.07 -3.43
C VAL A 99 5.50 4.94 -2.99
N LEU A 100 6.09 4.62 -1.84
CA LEU A 100 7.19 5.41 -1.25
C LEU A 100 8.60 4.89 -1.63
N GLY A 101 8.69 3.63 -2.08
CA GLY A 101 9.89 2.99 -2.57
C GLY A 101 9.85 2.74 -4.08
N ASP A 102 10.80 1.94 -4.55
CA ASP A 102 10.81 1.41 -5.91
C ASP A 102 9.99 0.11 -5.92
N ALA A 103 8.89 0.08 -6.68
CA ALA A 103 8.09 -1.11 -6.92
C ALA A 103 7.84 -1.27 -8.43
N PHE A 104 7.81 -2.50 -8.93
CA PHE A 104 7.65 -2.76 -10.37
C PHE A 104 6.27 -2.35 -10.93
N TYR A 105 5.28 -2.18 -10.05
CA TYR A 105 3.93 -1.72 -10.40
C TYR A 105 3.78 -0.19 -10.31
N THR A 106 4.85 0.55 -10.01
CA THR A 106 4.87 2.02 -10.03
C THR A 106 4.96 2.53 -11.47
N ILE A 107 3.83 2.45 -12.17
CA ILE A 107 3.66 2.83 -13.57
C ILE A 107 2.69 4.02 -13.63
N ASP A 108 2.97 4.99 -14.49
CA ASP A 108 2.10 6.16 -14.70
C ASP A 108 0.67 5.73 -15.03
N GLY A 109 -0.31 6.34 -14.37
CA GLY A 109 -1.74 5.98 -14.49
C GLY A 109 -2.17 4.78 -13.62
N ILE A 110 -1.24 3.95 -13.15
CA ILE A 110 -1.52 2.74 -12.35
C ILE A 110 -1.25 2.98 -10.86
N ALA A 111 -0.09 3.53 -10.51
CA ALA A 111 0.26 3.85 -9.13
C ALA A 111 1.09 5.14 -9.04
N PHE A 112 0.95 5.86 -7.94
CA PHE A 112 1.55 7.18 -7.76
C PHE A 112 2.81 7.08 -6.91
N SER A 113 3.98 7.45 -7.46
CA SER A 113 5.21 7.52 -6.67
C SER A 113 5.25 8.77 -5.78
N ALA A 114 5.80 8.64 -4.58
CA ALA A 114 6.21 9.75 -3.72
C ALA A 114 7.64 9.51 -3.20
N LYS A 115 8.60 10.32 -3.67
CA LYS A 115 10.04 10.10 -3.45
C LYS A 115 10.58 10.77 -2.19
N ASN A 116 9.74 11.55 -1.51
CA ASN A 116 10.05 12.26 -0.28
C ASN A 116 8.73 12.66 0.42
N GLN A 117 8.86 13.23 1.62
CA GLN A 117 7.71 13.64 2.42
C GLN A 117 6.84 14.71 1.72
N GLN A 118 7.45 15.66 1.00
CA GLN A 118 6.72 16.74 0.34
C GLN A 118 5.83 16.19 -0.80
N GLU A 119 6.38 15.31 -1.64
CA GLU A 119 5.60 14.64 -2.69
C GLU A 119 4.47 13.80 -2.09
N LEU A 120 4.69 13.13 -0.95
CA LEU A 120 3.65 12.37 -0.28
C LEU A 120 2.49 13.27 0.18
N ILE A 121 2.80 14.42 0.78
CA ILE A 121 1.80 15.42 1.18
C ILE A 121 0.99 15.87 -0.04
N GLU A 122 1.66 16.24 -1.14
CA GLU A 122 0.99 16.67 -2.37
C GLU A 122 0.04 15.61 -2.94
N LYS A 123 0.41 14.32 -2.87
CA LYS A 123 -0.47 13.22 -3.31
C LYS A 123 -1.67 13.01 -2.37
N ILE A 124 -1.47 13.14 -1.06
CA ILE A 124 -2.55 13.01 -0.07
C ILE A 124 -3.57 14.15 -0.23
N GLU A 125 -3.10 15.39 -0.40
CA GLU A 125 -3.98 16.54 -0.62
C GLU A 125 -4.80 16.40 -1.92
N LYS A 126 -4.19 15.85 -2.97
CA LYS A 126 -4.82 15.63 -4.27
C LYS A 126 -5.54 14.27 -4.38
N ILE A 127 -5.67 13.50 -3.31
CA ILE A 127 -6.16 12.11 -3.40
C ILE A 127 -7.54 11.99 -4.05
N LYS A 128 -8.41 12.99 -3.87
CA LYS A 128 -9.75 13.05 -4.49
C LYS A 128 -9.71 13.36 -5.99
N THR A 129 -8.69 14.07 -6.44
CA THR A 129 -8.55 14.52 -7.84
C THR A 129 -7.59 13.65 -8.65
N LEU A 130 -6.77 12.81 -8.00
CA LEU A 130 -5.97 11.80 -8.68
C LEU A 130 -6.90 10.86 -9.48
N SER A 131 -6.63 10.71 -10.76
CA SER A 131 -7.35 9.77 -11.62
C SER A 131 -6.54 8.48 -11.77
N LEU A 132 -7.16 7.35 -11.43
CA LEU A 132 -6.62 6.03 -11.73
C LEU A 132 -7.06 5.65 -13.15
N ASP A 133 -6.13 5.22 -14.00
CA ASP A 133 -6.47 4.66 -15.30
C ASP A 133 -6.90 3.20 -15.11
N HIS A 134 -8.21 2.99 -14.98
CA HIS A 134 -8.79 1.67 -14.73
C HIS A 134 -8.46 0.67 -15.84
N GLU A 135 -8.36 1.12 -17.10
CA GLU A 135 -8.05 0.26 -18.23
C GLU A 135 -6.58 -0.16 -18.22
N ALA A 136 -5.66 0.79 -17.96
CA ALA A 136 -4.24 0.47 -17.78
C ALA A 136 -4.00 -0.48 -16.60
N VAL A 137 -4.71 -0.26 -15.48
CA VAL A 137 -4.67 -1.16 -14.32
C VAL A 137 -5.13 -2.57 -14.70
N ASP A 138 -6.28 -2.69 -15.37
CA ASP A 138 -6.83 -3.99 -15.77
C ASP A 138 -5.88 -4.72 -16.75
N HIS A 139 -5.33 -4.01 -17.73
CA HIS A 139 -4.37 -4.58 -18.68
C HIS A 139 -3.07 -5.02 -18.00
N PHE A 140 -2.54 -4.21 -17.08
CA PHE A 140 -1.36 -4.56 -16.31
C PHE A 140 -1.58 -5.81 -15.46
N LEU A 141 -2.71 -5.90 -14.75
CA LEU A 141 -3.07 -7.06 -13.94
C LEU A 141 -3.27 -8.32 -14.80
N LYS A 142 -3.90 -8.18 -15.98
CA LYS A 142 -4.04 -9.26 -16.97
C LYS A 142 -2.67 -9.73 -17.46
N TYR A 143 -1.78 -8.82 -17.83
CA TYR A 143 -0.41 -9.15 -18.22
C TYR A 143 0.32 -9.90 -17.11
N LEU A 144 0.25 -9.42 -15.87
CA LEU A 144 0.87 -10.11 -14.75
C LEU A 144 0.35 -11.54 -14.61
N TYR A 145 -0.96 -11.73 -14.70
CA TYR A 145 -1.58 -13.04 -14.52
C TYR A 145 -1.30 -14.01 -15.67
N HIS A 146 -1.35 -13.54 -16.91
CA HIS A 146 -1.26 -14.40 -18.10
C HIS A 146 0.18 -14.64 -18.58
N GLU A 147 1.04 -13.62 -18.49
CA GLU A 147 2.36 -13.62 -19.13
C GLU A 147 3.52 -13.65 -18.11
N TYR A 148 3.37 -12.96 -16.97
CA TYR A 148 4.46 -12.84 -16.00
C TYR A 148 4.49 -13.95 -14.95
N LEU A 149 3.33 -14.33 -14.41
CA LEU A 149 3.24 -15.35 -13.38
C LEU A 149 3.43 -16.75 -13.98
N VAL A 150 4.35 -17.51 -13.40
CA VAL A 150 4.52 -18.93 -13.73
C VAL A 150 3.25 -19.67 -13.35
N GLN A 151 2.57 -20.26 -14.33
CA GLN A 151 1.36 -21.05 -14.10
C GLN A 151 1.69 -22.26 -13.22
N LYS A 152 1.27 -22.20 -11.96
CA LYS A 152 1.36 -23.36 -11.06
C LYS A 152 0.17 -24.28 -11.32
N ASN A 153 0.43 -25.56 -11.60
CA ASN A 153 -0.65 -26.56 -11.71
C ASN A 153 -1.42 -26.65 -10.38
N ASN A 154 -2.69 -26.25 -10.44
CA ASN A 154 -3.84 -26.57 -9.56
C ASN A 154 -4.18 -25.72 -8.30
N THR A 155 -5.42 -25.19 -8.38
CA THR A 155 -6.49 -25.03 -7.35
C THR A 155 -6.54 -23.85 -6.37
N ILE A 156 -5.51 -23.02 -6.18
CA ILE A 156 -5.55 -21.98 -5.11
C ILE A 156 -6.01 -20.56 -5.58
N HIS A 157 -6.15 -20.29 -6.88
CA HIS A 157 -6.38 -18.92 -7.36
C HIS A 157 -7.85 -18.54 -7.66
N LYS A 158 -8.87 -19.13 -7.02
CA LYS A 158 -10.27 -18.93 -7.47
C LYS A 158 -10.74 -17.47 -7.43
N THR A 159 -10.42 -16.71 -6.38
CA THR A 159 -10.90 -15.32 -6.20
C THR A 159 -10.20 -14.30 -7.11
N ILE A 160 -8.88 -14.44 -7.29
CA ILE A 160 -8.09 -13.60 -8.22
C ILE A 160 -8.45 -13.94 -9.67
N CYS A 161 -8.56 -15.23 -10.00
CA CYS A 161 -8.98 -15.69 -11.33
C CYS A 161 -10.40 -15.22 -11.66
N GLN A 162 -11.33 -15.22 -10.72
CA GLN A 162 -12.72 -14.84 -11.02
C GLN A 162 -12.84 -13.38 -11.44
N LYS A 163 -12.09 -12.45 -10.83
CA LYS A 163 -12.12 -11.03 -11.24
C LYS A 163 -11.36 -10.77 -12.54
N ILE A 164 -10.23 -11.44 -12.76
CA ILE A 164 -9.41 -11.27 -13.98
C ILE A 164 -10.03 -11.97 -15.19
N ARG A 165 -10.72 -13.11 -15.00
CA ARG A 165 -11.36 -13.89 -16.09
C ARG A 165 -12.77 -13.41 -16.48
N ALA A 166 -13.45 -12.61 -15.65
CA ALA A 166 -14.86 -12.24 -15.86
C ALA A 166 -15.07 -11.01 -16.78
N LYS A 167 -14.02 -10.53 -17.46
CA LYS A 167 -14.08 -9.45 -18.47
C LYS A 167 -13.00 -9.65 -19.53
#